data_AF-G2DW89-F1
#
_entry.id   AF-G2DW89-F1
#
_cell.length_a   1.000
_cell.length_b   1.000
_cell.length_c   1.000
_cell.angle_alpha   90.00
_cell.angle_beta   90.00
_cell.angle_gamma   90.00
#
_symmetry.space_group_name_H-M   'P 1'
#
loop_
_entity.id
_entity.type
_entity.pdbx_description
1 polymer ?
#
loop_
_entity_poly.entity_id
_entity_poly.type
_entity_poly.pdbx_seq_one_letter_code
_entity_poly.pdbx_strand_id
1 'polypeptide(L)'
;MGLGCSGHDVRCVFGFSAISGILIQEEASTQRMGSRKPNTTEAMRQVIAEIRTRIPFDLPQARLCMGNCQGCSMKLLQFLDGELEAWERRLDGGERPGFEELSDLVRTARKVHRVLERNGLTGDQAPPPAGRS
;
A
#
# COMPACT_ATOMS: atom_id res chain seq x y z
N MET A 1 49.79 -11.23 -29.71
CA MET A 1 48.81 -10.42 -28.96
C MET A 1 47.53 -10.49 -29.77
N GLY A 2 46.52 -11.18 -29.23
CA GLY A 2 45.48 -11.87 -30.00
C GLY A 2 44.49 -10.96 -30.74
N LEU A 3 44.14 -11.40 -31.94
CA LEU A 3 42.94 -11.02 -32.70
C LEU A 3 41.71 -11.63 -32.03
N GLY A 4 40.59 -10.90 -32.00
CA GLY A 4 39.33 -11.43 -31.50
C GLY A 4 38.15 -10.54 -31.89
N CYS A 5 37.68 -10.71 -33.12
CA CYS A 5 36.33 -10.32 -33.54
C CYS A 5 35.38 -11.53 -33.41
N SER A 6 34.08 -11.20 -33.29
CA SER A 6 32.90 -12.04 -33.54
C SER A 6 32.33 -12.87 -32.39
N GLY A 7 31.29 -12.31 -31.77
CA GLY A 7 29.91 -12.77 -31.94
C GLY A 7 29.58 -14.20 -31.51
N HIS A 8 28.76 -14.32 -30.46
CA HIS A 8 27.73 -15.36 -30.43
C HIS A 8 26.49 -14.90 -29.66
N ASP A 9 25.39 -14.93 -30.40
CA ASP A 9 24.00 -15.05 -29.98
C ASP A 9 23.85 -16.11 -28.88
N VAL A 10 23.33 -15.73 -27.71
CA VAL A 10 22.85 -16.69 -26.70
C VAL A 10 21.35 -16.48 -26.52
N ARG A 11 20.58 -16.97 -27.48
CA ARG A 11 19.24 -17.49 -27.24
C ARG A 11 19.37 -18.82 -26.48
N CYS A 12 19.37 -18.77 -25.15
CA CYS A 12 19.09 -19.96 -24.36
C CYS A 12 17.58 -20.21 -24.33
N VAL A 13 17.13 -21.01 -25.29
CA VAL A 13 15.86 -21.75 -25.24
C VAL A 13 15.97 -22.74 -24.08
N PHE A 14 15.36 -22.42 -22.94
CA PHE A 14 15.32 -23.33 -21.80
C PHE A 14 14.32 -24.46 -22.07
N GLY A 15 14.89 -25.66 -22.10
CA GLY A 15 14.24 -26.91 -22.43
C GLY A 15 13.13 -27.28 -21.46
N PHE A 16 12.02 -27.66 -22.07
CA PHE A 16 10.99 -28.55 -21.55
C PHE A 16 11.62 -29.88 -21.09
N SER A 17 11.48 -30.23 -19.82
CA SER A 17 11.49 -31.63 -19.38
C SER A 17 10.50 -31.81 -18.23
N ALA A 18 9.58 -32.74 -18.44
CA ALA A 18 8.36 -32.90 -17.68
C ALA A 18 8.52 -33.77 -16.41
N ILE A 19 7.44 -33.77 -15.63
CA ILE A 19 7.00 -34.74 -14.61
C ILE A 19 7.32 -34.37 -13.16
N SER A 20 6.43 -33.58 -12.57
CA SER A 20 5.72 -34.00 -11.36
C SER A 20 4.41 -33.22 -11.28
N GLY A 21 3.29 -33.95 -11.26
CA GLY A 21 1.97 -33.36 -11.10
C GLY A 21 1.81 -32.78 -9.70
N ILE A 22 1.68 -31.45 -9.61
CA ILE A 22 0.95 -30.80 -8.54
C ILE A 22 -0.02 -29.85 -9.20
N LEU A 23 -1.25 -30.33 -9.23
CA LEU A 23 -2.45 -29.58 -9.48
C LEU A 23 -2.66 -28.66 -8.27
N ILE A 24 -2.13 -27.44 -8.30
CA ILE A 24 -2.75 -26.27 -7.65
C ILE A 24 -2.50 -25.07 -8.57
N GLN A 25 -3.51 -24.79 -9.38
CA GLN A 25 -3.84 -23.41 -9.74
C GLN A 25 -4.19 -22.71 -8.42
N GLU A 26 -3.26 -21.93 -7.88
CA GLU A 26 -3.60 -20.98 -6.83
C GLU A 26 -3.87 -19.63 -7.49
N GLU A 27 -5.06 -19.13 -7.18
CA GLU A 27 -5.80 -18.14 -7.92
C GLU A 27 -5.23 -16.73 -7.75
N ALA A 28 -4.14 -16.40 -8.44
CA ALA A 28 -3.78 -15.01 -8.68
C ALA A 28 -4.69 -14.45 -9.79
N SER A 29 -5.96 -14.31 -9.43
CA SER A 29 -7.05 -13.78 -10.24
C SER A 29 -6.60 -12.55 -11.02
N THR A 30 -6.46 -12.76 -12.31
CA THR A 30 -6.47 -11.71 -13.32
C THR A 30 -7.79 -10.96 -13.20
N GLN A 31 -7.79 -9.71 -12.71
CA GLN A 31 -8.78 -8.75 -13.18
C GLN A 31 -8.35 -7.29 -13.00
N ARG A 32 -8.09 -6.58 -14.12
CA ARG A 32 -8.79 -5.32 -14.42
C ARG A 32 -8.48 -4.78 -15.82
N MET A 33 -9.27 -5.22 -16.79
CA MET A 33 -9.79 -4.33 -17.83
C MET A 33 -11.30 -4.56 -17.93
N GLY A 34 -12.10 -3.49 -17.79
CA GLY A 34 -13.54 -3.50 -18.04
C GLY A 34 -14.44 -2.93 -16.94
N SER A 35 -14.43 -1.61 -16.78
CA SER A 35 -15.58 -0.74 -16.40
C SER A 35 -16.73 -1.32 -15.54
N ARG A 36 -16.42 -1.93 -14.38
CA ARG A 36 -17.34 -1.90 -13.23
C ARG A 36 -16.73 -0.90 -12.27
N LYS A 37 -17.38 0.25 -12.12
CA LYS A 37 -17.03 1.22 -11.07
C LYS A 37 -16.88 0.40 -9.79
N PRO A 38 -15.72 0.49 -9.10
CA PRO A 38 -15.51 -0.28 -7.89
C PRO A 38 -16.71 -0.03 -6.98
N ASN A 39 -17.30 -1.11 -6.46
CA ASN A 39 -18.33 -0.97 -5.45
C ASN A 39 -17.69 -0.29 -4.22
N THR A 40 -18.49 0.37 -3.38
CA THR A 40 -17.95 1.17 -2.27
C THR A 40 -17.15 0.33 -1.27
N THR A 41 -17.53 -0.94 -1.06
CA THR A 41 -16.78 -1.93 -0.27
C THR A 41 -15.38 -2.16 -0.83
N GLU A 42 -15.27 -2.40 -2.14
CA GLU A 42 -14.01 -2.61 -2.85
C GLU A 42 -13.16 -1.32 -2.88
N ALA A 43 -13.80 -0.16 -3.04
CA ALA A 43 -13.12 1.12 -2.92
C ALA A 43 -12.55 1.32 -1.49
N MET A 44 -13.29 0.92 -0.45
CA MET A 44 -12.83 1.04 0.94
C MET A 44 -11.64 0.12 1.21
N ARG A 45 -11.68 -1.12 0.71
CA ARG A 45 -10.52 -2.04 0.79
C ARG A 45 -9.28 -1.45 0.11
N GLN A 46 -9.44 -0.88 -1.09
CA GLN A 46 -8.33 -0.23 -1.79
C GLN A 46 -7.78 0.97 -1.02
N VAL A 47 -8.65 1.80 -0.43
CA VAL A 47 -8.23 2.93 0.40
C VAL A 47 -7.45 2.43 1.62
N ILE A 48 -7.93 1.41 2.33
CA ILE A 48 -7.23 0.83 3.49
C ILE A 48 -5.84 0.32 3.08
N ALA A 49 -5.76 -0.43 1.98
CA ALA A 49 -4.49 -0.93 1.45
C ALA A 49 -3.54 0.22 1.09
N GLU A 50 -4.02 1.25 0.38
CA GLU A 50 -3.21 2.43 0.02
C GLU A 50 -2.69 3.15 1.27
N ILE A 51 -3.51 3.31 2.30
CA ILE A 51 -3.09 3.93 3.57
C ILE A 51 -1.98 3.10 4.24
N ARG A 52 -2.14 1.77 4.34
CA ARG A 52 -1.11 0.88 4.92
C ARG A 52 0.21 0.91 4.15
N THR A 53 0.18 1.12 2.83
CA THR A 53 1.42 1.25 2.04
C THR A 53 2.15 2.58 2.23
N ARG A 54 1.42 3.67 2.54
CA ARG A 54 2.00 5.01 2.64
C ARG A 54 2.37 5.40 4.06
N ILE A 55 1.69 4.85 5.06
CA ILE A 55 1.89 5.21 6.45
C ILE A 55 2.75 4.15 7.13
N PRO A 56 3.88 4.53 7.75
CA PRO A 56 4.82 3.58 8.30
C PRO A 56 4.39 3.18 9.72
N PHE A 57 3.46 2.22 9.81
CA PHE A 57 2.93 1.70 11.08
C PHE A 57 3.98 0.91 11.89
N ASP A 58 4.95 0.29 11.22
CA ASP A 58 5.99 -0.55 11.83
C ASP A 58 7.24 0.22 12.34
N LEU A 59 7.17 1.56 12.46
CA LEU A 59 8.32 2.33 12.95
C LEU A 59 8.58 2.05 14.45
N PRO A 60 9.85 1.88 14.85
CA PRO A 60 10.19 1.67 16.26
C PRO A 60 9.82 2.91 17.10
N GLN A 61 9.32 2.67 18.31
CA GLN A 61 8.86 3.73 19.24
C GLN A 61 9.92 4.81 19.50
N ALA A 62 11.20 4.43 19.58
CA ALA A 62 12.32 5.36 19.76
C ALA A 62 12.45 6.38 18.61
N ARG A 63 12.03 6.01 17.39
CA ARG A 63 11.99 6.90 16.23
C ARG A 63 10.74 7.77 16.21
N LEU A 64 9.61 7.25 16.70
CA LEU A 64 8.34 7.97 16.76
C LEU A 64 8.32 9.09 17.81
N CYS A 65 9.09 8.95 18.88
CA CYS A 65 9.11 9.86 20.02
C CYS A 65 10.50 10.46 20.23
N MET A 66 10.79 11.59 19.58
CA MET A 66 12.05 12.35 19.73
C MET A 66 11.96 13.51 20.73
N GLY A 67 11.02 13.46 21.68
CA GLY A 67 10.90 14.43 22.78
C GLY A 67 10.27 15.80 22.43
N ASN A 68 10.21 16.20 21.16
CA ASN A 68 9.53 17.43 20.71
C ASN A 68 8.61 17.18 19.50
N CYS A 69 7.58 16.36 19.69
CA CYS A 69 6.61 16.07 18.64
C CYS A 69 5.42 17.04 18.70
N GLN A 70 5.10 17.67 17.56
CA GLN A 70 3.90 18.51 17.39
C GLN A 70 2.65 17.60 17.32
N GLY A 71 2.28 17.05 18.47
CA GLY A 71 1.36 15.91 18.60
C GLY A 71 2.12 14.57 18.62
N CYS A 72 1.71 13.65 19.50
CA CYS A 72 2.35 12.34 19.63
C CYS A 72 2.05 11.48 18.40
N SER A 73 3.03 11.34 17.49
CA SER A 73 2.93 10.50 16.28
C SER A 73 2.47 9.08 16.59
N MET A 74 2.93 8.51 17.71
CA MET A 74 2.55 7.17 18.14
C MET A 74 1.04 7.04 18.38
N LYS A 75 0.43 7.99 19.10
CA LYS A 75 -1.02 7.96 19.34
C LYS A 75 -1.81 8.12 18.05
N LEU A 76 -1.33 8.95 17.12
CA LEU A 76 -1.99 9.15 15.83
C LEU A 76 -1.91 7.89 14.94
N LEU A 77 -0.77 7.20 14.95
CA LEU A 77 -0.61 5.92 14.26
C LEU A 77 -1.54 4.85 14.87
N GLN A 78 -1.56 4.71 16.20
CA GLN A 78 -2.45 3.76 16.88
C GLN A 78 -3.93 4.05 16.60
N PHE A 79 -4.32 5.32 16.63
CA PHE A 79 -5.69 5.73 16.30
C PHE A 79 -6.04 5.35 14.86
N LEU A 80 -5.17 5.67 13.90
CA LEU A 80 -5.45 5.35 12.50
C LEU A 80 -5.46 3.84 12.25
N ASP A 81 -4.55 3.09 12.86
CA ASP A 81 -4.51 1.63 12.72
C ASP A 81 -5.80 0.99 13.22
N GLY A 82 -6.28 1.40 14.40
CA GLY A 82 -7.57 0.95 14.95
C GLY A 82 -8.77 1.30 14.06
N GLU A 83 -8.76 2.47 13.41
CA GLU A 83 -9.79 2.83 12.42
C GLU A 83 -9.76 1.90 11.19
N LEU A 84 -8.56 1.55 10.70
CA LEU A 84 -8.42 0.62 9.58
C LEU A 84 -8.91 -0.78 9.96
N GLU A 85 -8.50 -1.31 11.11
CA GLU A 85 -8.95 -2.61 11.62
C GLU A 85 -10.46 -2.65 11.89
N ALA A 86 -11.04 -1.55 12.38
CA ALA A 86 -12.48 -1.43 12.57
C ALA A 86 -13.21 -1.51 11.23
N TRP A 87 -12.72 -0.82 10.20
CA TRP A 87 -13.29 -0.92 8.87
C TRP A 87 -13.13 -2.29 8.25
N GLU A 88 -11.96 -2.93 8.36
CA GLU A 88 -11.74 -4.30 7.86
C GLU A 88 -12.75 -5.28 8.46
N ARG A 89 -12.94 -5.25 9.78
CA ARG A 89 -13.94 -6.08 10.47
C ARG A 89 -15.37 -5.80 10.02
N ARG A 90 -15.73 -4.53 9.81
CA ARG A 90 -17.06 -4.13 9.31
C ARG A 90 -17.29 -4.69 7.89
N LEU A 91 -16.28 -4.57 7.02
CA LEU A 91 -16.33 -5.10 5.66
C LEU A 91 -16.40 -6.63 5.64
N ASP A 92 -15.67 -7.31 6.54
CA ASP A 92 -15.75 -8.77 6.71
C ASP A 92 -17.15 -9.21 7.22
N GLY A 93 -17.80 -8.38 8.04
CA GLY A 93 -19.17 -8.55 8.47
C GLY A 93 -20.24 -8.26 7.40
N GLY A 94 -19.83 -7.90 6.17
CA GLY A 94 -20.74 -7.59 5.07
C GLY A 94 -21.28 -6.15 5.09
N GLU A 95 -20.72 -5.28 5.93
CA GLU A 95 -21.10 -3.87 5.95
C GLU A 95 -20.66 -3.16 4.67
N ARG A 96 -21.53 -2.27 4.15
CA ARG A 96 -21.30 -1.53 2.92
C ARG A 96 -21.10 -0.05 3.25
N PRO A 97 -19.87 0.47 3.19
CA PRO A 97 -19.61 1.89 3.46
C PRO A 97 -20.26 2.77 2.41
N GLY A 98 -20.63 3.99 2.81
CA GLY A 98 -20.99 5.08 1.93
C GLY A 98 -19.77 5.87 1.43
N PHE A 99 -20.04 6.89 0.61
CA PHE A 99 -19.01 7.80 0.10
C PHE A 99 -18.51 8.78 1.16
N GLU A 100 -19.34 9.10 2.15
CA GLU A 100 -18.97 9.98 3.26
C GLU A 100 -17.89 9.33 4.12
N GLU A 101 -18.11 8.08 4.51
CA GLU A 101 -17.18 7.29 5.32
C GLU A 101 -15.84 7.05 4.61
N LEU A 102 -15.89 6.78 3.30
CA LEU A 102 -14.70 6.74 2.45
C LEU A 102 -13.91 8.06 2.50
N SER A 103 -14.62 9.17 2.32
CA SER A 103 -14.03 10.51 2.32
C SER A 103 -13.44 10.88 3.68
N ASP A 104 -14.11 10.49 4.76
CA ASP A 104 -13.67 10.71 6.12
C ASP A 104 -12.43 9.91 6.47
N LEU A 105 -12.37 8.62 6.10
CA LEU A 105 -11.18 7.80 6.31
C LEU A 105 -9.97 8.39 5.58
N VAL A 106 -10.12 8.77 4.31
CA VAL A 106 -9.06 9.42 3.52
C VAL A 106 -8.63 10.74 4.16
N ARG A 107 -9.58 11.55 4.63
CA ARG A 107 -9.29 12.83 5.28
C ARG A 107 -8.52 12.64 6.59
N THR A 108 -8.90 11.65 7.38
CA THR A 108 -8.22 11.28 8.62
C THR A 108 -6.80 10.80 8.34
N ALA A 109 -6.62 9.87 7.40
CA ALA A 109 -5.30 9.38 7.00
C ALA A 109 -4.38 10.51 6.50
N ARG A 110 -4.89 11.44 5.69
CA ARG A 110 -4.14 12.63 5.23
C ARG A 110 -3.70 13.53 6.37
N LYS A 111 -4.56 13.75 7.38
CA LYS A 111 -4.20 14.55 8.56
C LYS A 111 -3.07 13.90 9.34
N VAL A 112 -3.14 12.58 9.56
CA VAL A 112 -2.09 11.81 10.24
C VAL A 112 -0.79 11.87 9.44
N HIS A 113 -0.84 11.60 8.14
CA HIS A 113 0.33 11.68 7.25
C HIS A 113 1.02 13.05 7.34
N ARG A 114 0.27 14.16 7.31
CA ARG A 114 0.84 15.52 7.46
C ARG A 114 1.52 15.79 8.80
N VAL A 115 1.07 15.15 9.88
CA VAL A 115 1.77 15.25 11.17
C VAL A 115 3.06 14.44 11.14
N LEU A 116 3.03 13.24 10.54
CA LEU A 116 4.22 12.40 10.37
C LEU A 116 5.28 13.09 9.49
N GLU A 117 4.87 13.74 8.39
CA GLU A 117 5.75 14.54 7.53
C GLU A 117 6.44 15.65 8.32
N ARG A 118 5.68 16.42 9.11
CA ARG A 118 6.23 17.49 9.96
C ARG A 118 7.17 16.96 11.04
N ASN A 119 6.94 15.74 11.50
CA ASN A 119 7.79 15.07 12.49
C ASN A 119 8.97 14.31 11.84
N GLY A 120 9.14 14.39 10.51
CA GLY A 120 10.24 13.74 9.78
C GLY A 120 10.15 12.21 9.71
N LEU A 121 8.94 11.66 9.86
CA LEU A 121 8.70 10.21 9.96
C LEU A 121 8.32 9.56 8.63
N THR A 122 8.07 10.35 7.59
CA THR A 122 7.78 9.89 6.23
C THR A 122 9.07 9.92 5.39
N GLY A 123 9.90 8.90 5.52
CA GLY A 123 11.09 8.72 4.70
C GLY A 123 10.79 7.87 3.47
N ASP A 124 10.78 8.52 2.30
CA ASP A 124 10.63 8.00 0.93
C ASP A 124 9.21 7.66 0.44
N GLN A 125 8.40 8.69 0.15
CA GLN A 125 7.55 8.79 -1.05
C GLN A 125 7.34 10.29 -1.39
N ALA A 126 7.28 10.59 -2.69
CA ALA A 126 7.40 11.91 -3.36
C ALA A 126 6.70 13.14 -2.72
N PRO A 127 7.23 14.36 -2.96
CA PRO A 127 6.68 15.62 -2.42
C PRO A 127 5.20 15.83 -2.79
N PRO A 128 4.40 16.47 -1.92
CA PRO A 128 2.98 16.72 -2.18
C PRO A 128 2.81 17.57 -3.45
N PRO A 129 1.85 17.27 -4.35
CA PRO A 129 1.57 18.16 -5.46
C PRO A 129 1.15 19.52 -4.89
N ALA A 130 1.96 20.53 -5.18
CA ALA A 130 1.65 21.91 -4.86
C ALA A 130 0.34 22.29 -5.58
N GLY A 131 -0.71 22.58 -4.82
CA GLY A 131 -1.93 23.12 -5.39
C GLY A 131 -3.18 22.94 -4.54
N ARG A 132 -3.51 23.95 -3.74
CA ARG A 132 -4.80 24.64 -3.93
C ARG A 132 -4.71 26.07 -3.39
N SER A 133 -4.92 27.01 -4.32
CA SER A 133 -5.07 28.45 -4.10
C SER A 133 -6.25 28.79 -3.20
#